data_AF-A0A6J8DEF5-F1
#
_entry.id   AF-A0A6J8DEF5-F1
#
_cell.length_a   1.000
_cell.length_b   1.000
_cell.length_c   1.000
_cell.angle_alpha   90.00
_cell.angle_beta   90.00
_cell.angle_gamma   90.00
#
_symmetry.space_group_name_H-M   'P 1'
#
loop_
_entity.id
_entity.type
_entity.pdbx_description
1 polymer ?
#
loop_
_entity_poly.entity_id
_entity_poly.type
_entity_poly.pdbx_seq_one_letter_code
_entity_poly.pdbx_strand_id
1 'polypeptide(L)'
;MQTDEEGEIFKHFISWLPKKCILIGHNSKIFDSRILIKALQNNNIIKDFELKCGGFIDTLSLTKELLPDRKTNKQSYNQELLVKDIVGINYDAHNATGDVQSLQQLINTLKVSPRVLEKHSFYFQYTVSMIIKLQLTKSRLDTFINMPSTVCSKSMLNKIARSGLRLKNANYSPNSLTGNPGYKRRRYFTTQFYCYFRLLNNNGF
;
A
#
# COMPACT_ATOMS: atom_id res chain seq x y z
N MET A 1 -4.36 23.96 -17.00
CA MET A 1 -3.54 23.52 -18.14
C MET A 1 -2.66 22.31 -17.81
N GLN A 2 -2.15 22.14 -16.58
CA GLN A 2 -1.28 21.00 -16.22
C GLN A 2 -2.04 19.68 -15.92
N THR A 3 -3.33 19.74 -15.62
CA THR A 3 -4.17 18.56 -15.28
C THR A 3 -4.48 17.68 -16.48
N ASP A 4 -4.49 18.23 -17.69
CA ASP A 4 -4.95 17.50 -18.88
C ASP A 4 -3.84 16.59 -19.43
N GLU A 5 -2.58 17.02 -19.40
CA GLU A 5 -1.42 16.21 -19.82
C GLU A 5 -1.16 15.03 -18.86
N GLU A 6 -1.22 15.27 -17.54
CA GLU A 6 -1.02 14.21 -16.54
C GLU A 6 -2.12 13.12 -16.66
N GLY A 7 -3.37 13.54 -16.86
CA GLY A 7 -4.49 12.65 -17.08
C GLY A 7 -4.30 11.75 -18.31
N GLU A 8 -3.83 12.29 -19.44
CA GLU A 8 -3.57 11.50 -20.64
C GLU A 8 -2.43 10.49 -20.46
N ILE A 9 -1.35 10.85 -19.75
CA ILE A 9 -0.27 9.92 -19.42
C ILE A 9 -0.81 8.71 -18.64
N PHE A 10 -1.66 8.95 -17.63
CA PHE A 10 -2.25 7.86 -16.87
C PHE A 10 -3.23 7.02 -17.69
N LYS A 11 -3.99 7.60 -18.62
CA LYS A 11 -4.83 6.83 -19.56
C LYS A 11 -3.98 5.91 -20.44
N HIS A 12 -2.86 6.40 -20.97
CA HIS A 12 -1.91 5.57 -21.70
C HIS A 12 -1.37 4.44 -20.83
N PHE A 13 -0.95 4.73 -19.60
CA PHE A 13 -0.51 3.71 -18.65
C PHE A 13 -1.58 2.65 -18.38
N ILE A 14 -2.84 3.05 -18.10
CA ILE A 14 -3.98 2.13 -17.90
C ILE A 14 -4.24 1.27 -19.15
N SER A 15 -4.10 1.86 -20.34
CA SER A 15 -4.30 1.16 -21.61
C SER A 15 -3.24 0.07 -21.81
N TRP A 16 -1.98 0.36 -21.46
CA TRP A 16 -0.83 -0.54 -21.51
C TRP A 16 -0.94 -1.71 -20.51
N LEU A 17 -1.60 -1.50 -19.37
CA LEU A 17 -1.79 -2.56 -18.39
C LEU A 17 -2.64 -3.72 -18.93
N PRO A 18 -2.24 -4.99 -18.66
CA PRO A 18 -3.04 -6.14 -19.01
C PRO A 18 -4.36 -6.13 -18.21
N LYS A 19 -5.39 -6.80 -18.74
CA LYS A 19 -6.67 -6.95 -18.02
C LYS A 19 -6.43 -7.73 -16.72
N LYS A 20 -7.09 -7.32 -15.63
CA LYS A 20 -7.07 -7.99 -14.31
C LYS A 20 -5.65 -8.25 -13.76
N CYS A 21 -4.77 -7.25 -13.84
CA CYS A 21 -3.41 -7.34 -13.33
C CYS A 21 -3.34 -7.15 -11.80
N ILE A 22 -2.21 -7.59 -11.22
CA ILE A 22 -1.80 -7.26 -9.85
C ILE A 22 -0.44 -6.57 -9.94
N LEU A 23 -0.32 -5.39 -9.33
CA LEU A 23 0.93 -4.64 -9.34
C LEU A 23 1.84 -5.05 -8.18
N ILE A 24 3.12 -5.19 -8.42
CA ILE A 24 4.11 -5.60 -7.42
C ILE A 24 5.01 -4.40 -7.13
N GLY A 25 5.23 -4.11 -5.86
CA GLY A 25 6.15 -3.04 -5.46
C GLY A 25 6.69 -3.24 -4.06
N HIS A 26 7.84 -2.63 -3.78
CA HIS A 26 8.51 -2.74 -2.50
C HIS A 26 8.05 -1.66 -1.53
N ASN A 27 7.52 -2.05 -0.37
CA ASN A 27 6.88 -1.13 0.58
C ASN A 27 5.64 -0.41 -0.01
N SER A 28 5.06 -1.00 -1.06
CA SER A 28 4.03 -0.39 -1.90
C SER A 28 2.75 -0.10 -1.11
N LYS A 29 2.44 -0.89 -0.06
CA LYS A 29 1.22 -0.76 0.75
C LYS A 29 1.09 0.58 1.46
N ILE A 30 2.22 1.22 1.78
CA ILE A 30 2.24 2.51 2.47
C ILE A 30 2.78 3.65 1.60
N PHE A 31 3.37 3.34 0.45
CA PHE A 31 4.02 4.29 -0.43
C PHE A 31 3.39 4.30 -1.83
N ASP A 32 3.91 3.51 -2.80
CA ASP A 32 3.56 3.61 -4.22
C ASP A 32 2.07 3.47 -4.49
N SER A 33 1.42 2.47 -3.89
CA SER A 33 -0.02 2.25 -4.09
C SER A 33 -0.83 3.47 -3.65
N ARG A 34 -0.43 4.15 -2.57
CA ARG A 34 -1.15 5.33 -2.10
C ARG A 34 -0.93 6.53 -3.00
N ILE A 35 0.28 6.72 -3.51
CA ILE A 35 0.62 7.81 -4.43
C ILE A 35 -0.16 7.62 -5.73
N LEU A 36 -0.08 6.43 -6.32
CA LEU A 36 -0.79 6.08 -7.55
C LEU A 36 -2.29 6.28 -7.42
N ILE A 37 -2.93 5.72 -6.38
CA ILE A 37 -4.38 5.86 -6.20
C ILE A 37 -4.78 7.33 -6.03
N LYS A 38 -4.00 8.14 -5.30
CA LYS A 38 -4.29 9.58 -5.18
C LYS A 38 -4.18 10.31 -6.51
N ALA A 39 -3.15 10.03 -7.30
CA ALA A 39 -2.97 10.64 -8.62
C ALA A 39 -4.15 10.27 -9.55
N LEU A 40 -4.59 9.01 -9.54
CA LEU A 40 -5.75 8.56 -10.29
C LEU A 40 -7.07 9.20 -9.80
N GLN A 41 -7.23 9.44 -8.50
CA GLN A 41 -8.38 10.15 -7.94
C GLN A 41 -8.40 11.62 -8.40
N ASN A 42 -7.25 12.29 -8.31
CA ASN A 42 -7.13 13.70 -8.71
C ASN A 42 -7.41 13.92 -10.20
N ASN A 43 -7.13 12.91 -11.03
CA ASN A 43 -7.38 12.92 -12.47
C ASN A 43 -8.71 12.28 -12.89
N ASN A 44 -9.59 11.90 -11.94
CA ASN A 44 -10.92 11.31 -12.20
C ASN A 44 -10.94 10.01 -13.03
N ILE A 45 -9.83 9.27 -13.08
CA ILE A 45 -9.63 8.04 -13.89
C ILE A 45 -9.50 6.77 -13.03
N ILE A 46 -9.77 6.89 -11.74
CA ILE A 46 -9.67 5.78 -10.78
C ILE A 46 -10.54 4.56 -11.16
N LYS A 47 -11.72 4.79 -11.74
CA LYS A 47 -12.64 3.72 -12.15
C LYS A 47 -12.08 2.89 -13.31
N ASP A 48 -11.42 3.54 -14.27
CA ASP A 48 -10.81 2.86 -15.41
C ASP A 48 -9.65 1.98 -14.97
N PHE A 49 -8.86 2.47 -14.01
CA PHE A 49 -7.80 1.68 -13.40
C PHE A 49 -8.34 0.50 -12.57
N GLU A 50 -9.42 0.68 -11.83
CA GLU A 50 -10.05 -0.41 -11.05
C GLU A 50 -10.49 -1.59 -11.93
N LEU A 51 -10.98 -1.31 -13.15
CA LEU A 51 -11.34 -2.36 -14.12
C LEU A 51 -10.13 -3.16 -14.60
N LYS A 52 -8.93 -2.57 -14.56
CA LYS A 52 -7.67 -3.19 -15.00
C LYS A 52 -6.93 -3.89 -13.87
N CYS A 53 -6.91 -3.33 -12.66
CA CYS A 53 -6.05 -3.76 -11.57
C CYS A 53 -6.85 -4.22 -10.34
N GLY A 54 -6.72 -5.49 -9.97
CA GLY A 54 -7.41 -6.07 -8.81
C GLY A 54 -6.78 -5.73 -7.46
N GLY A 55 -5.52 -5.32 -7.46
CA GLY A 55 -4.78 -5.05 -6.23
C GLY A 55 -3.26 -5.05 -6.42
N PHE A 56 -2.58 -5.19 -5.30
CA PHE A 56 -1.15 -4.98 -5.19
C PHE A 56 -0.49 -6.08 -4.35
N ILE A 57 0.81 -6.30 -4.53
CA ILE A 57 1.65 -7.11 -3.63
C ILE A 57 2.72 -6.20 -3.03
N ASP A 58 2.89 -6.29 -1.71
CA ASP A 58 3.98 -5.61 -0.99
C ASP A 58 5.13 -6.58 -0.76
N THR A 59 6.23 -6.37 -1.49
CA THR A 59 7.39 -7.25 -1.40
C THR A 59 8.19 -7.07 -0.11
N LEU A 60 8.00 -5.97 0.64
CA LEU A 60 8.67 -5.78 1.92
C LEU A 60 8.14 -6.74 2.99
N SER A 61 6.81 -6.93 3.07
CA SER A 61 6.25 -7.91 4.00
C SER A 61 6.53 -9.34 3.55
N LEU A 62 6.53 -9.57 2.24
CA LEU A 62 6.85 -10.86 1.63
C LEU A 62 8.29 -11.29 1.94
N THR A 63 9.27 -10.41 1.71
CA THR A 63 10.69 -10.72 1.94
C THR A 63 10.98 -10.96 3.42
N LYS A 64 10.29 -10.26 4.34
CA LYS A 64 10.37 -10.52 5.79
C LYS A 64 9.86 -11.90 6.21
N GLU A 65 8.94 -12.49 5.45
CA GLU A 65 8.48 -13.87 5.69
C GLU A 65 9.46 -14.89 5.12
N LEU A 66 10.01 -14.63 3.93
CA LEU A 66 10.91 -15.56 3.25
C LEU A 66 12.31 -15.60 3.86
N LEU A 67 12.75 -14.53 4.52
CA LEU A 67 14.11 -14.38 5.05
C LEU A 67 14.12 -14.13 6.56
N PRO A 68 13.53 -15.02 7.38
CA PRO A 68 13.38 -14.78 8.82
C PRO A 68 14.73 -14.54 9.53
N ASP A 69 15.80 -15.21 9.10
CA ASP A 69 17.14 -15.06 9.67
C ASP A 69 17.67 -13.63 9.52
N ARG A 70 17.32 -12.96 8.42
CA ARG A 70 17.68 -11.56 8.17
C ARG A 70 17.04 -10.62 9.19
N LYS A 71 15.84 -10.97 9.68
CA LYS A 71 15.19 -10.25 10.79
C LYS A 71 15.90 -10.53 12.11
N THR A 72 16.24 -11.79 12.38
CA THR A 72 16.96 -12.21 13.60
C THR A 72 18.31 -11.50 13.69
N ASN A 73 19.02 -11.39 12.57
CA ASN A 73 20.32 -10.73 12.46
C ASN A 73 20.24 -9.20 12.32
N LYS A 74 19.05 -8.60 12.47
CA LYS A 74 18.79 -7.16 12.35
C LYS A 74 19.30 -6.53 11.03
N GLN A 75 19.29 -7.30 9.95
CA GLN A 75 19.70 -6.85 8.63
C GLN A 75 18.56 -6.07 7.92
N SER A 76 18.94 -5.11 7.07
CA SER A 76 18.02 -4.10 6.51
C SER A 76 17.30 -4.58 5.26
N TYR A 77 15.96 -4.64 5.28
CA TYR A 77 15.11 -5.05 4.16
C TYR A 77 14.92 -4.00 3.05
N ASN A 78 15.81 -3.02 2.95
CA ASN A 78 15.81 -2.11 1.81
C ASN A 78 16.03 -2.89 0.51
N GLN A 79 15.33 -2.50 -0.56
CA GLN A 79 15.37 -3.19 -1.84
C GLN A 79 16.80 -3.33 -2.38
N GLU A 80 17.57 -2.25 -2.38
CA GLU A 80 18.97 -2.24 -2.83
C GLU A 80 19.82 -3.31 -2.13
N LEU A 81 19.74 -3.38 -0.79
CA LEU A 81 20.49 -4.36 -0.02
C LEU A 81 19.98 -5.79 -0.24
N LEU A 82 18.67 -5.99 -0.40
CA LEU A 82 18.12 -7.31 -0.74
C LEU A 82 18.61 -7.78 -2.11
N VAL A 83 18.60 -6.90 -3.11
CA VAL A 83 19.07 -7.21 -4.46
C VAL A 83 20.57 -7.54 -4.42
N LYS A 84 21.36 -6.73 -3.71
CA LYS A 84 22.79 -7.00 -3.53
C LYS A 84 23.05 -8.35 -2.86
N ASP A 85 22.41 -8.61 -1.73
CA ASP A 85 22.67 -9.81 -0.92
C ASP A 85 22.18 -11.10 -1.60
N ILE A 86 21.10 -11.04 -2.39
CA ILE A 86 20.40 -12.23 -2.91
C ILE A 86 20.65 -12.45 -4.40
N VAL A 87 20.65 -11.37 -5.18
CA VAL A 87 20.89 -11.43 -6.64
C VAL A 87 22.37 -11.24 -6.95
N GLY A 88 23.12 -10.55 -6.08
CA GLY A 88 24.56 -10.31 -6.27
C GLY A 88 24.88 -9.10 -7.15
N ILE A 89 23.91 -8.21 -7.40
CA ILE A 89 24.09 -7.02 -8.23
C ILE A 89 23.91 -5.74 -7.43
N ASN A 90 24.65 -4.70 -7.81
CA ASN A 90 24.34 -3.33 -7.39
C ASN A 90 23.62 -2.63 -8.54
N TYR A 91 22.76 -1.68 -8.23
CA TYR A 91 22.07 -0.88 -9.21
C TYR A 91 21.88 0.54 -8.68
N ASP A 92 21.61 1.49 -9.58
CA ASP A 92 21.32 2.87 -9.20
C ASP A 92 19.91 2.96 -8.61
N ALA A 93 19.82 2.85 -7.28
CA ALA A 93 18.60 3.13 -6.55
C ALA A 93 18.18 4.58 -6.83
N HIS A 94 16.87 4.85 -6.92
CA HIS A 94 16.27 6.13 -7.34
C HIS A 94 16.03 6.29 -8.85
N ASN A 95 16.43 5.31 -9.67
CA ASN A 95 15.92 5.15 -11.02
C ASN A 95 14.71 4.23 -11.02
N ALA A 96 13.51 4.74 -11.34
CA ALA A 96 12.27 3.96 -11.32
C ALA A 96 12.33 2.68 -12.20
N THR A 97 12.97 2.75 -13.37
CA THR A 97 13.13 1.58 -14.25
C THR A 97 14.12 0.58 -13.64
N GLY A 98 15.23 1.06 -13.08
CA GLY A 98 16.21 0.22 -12.38
C GLY A 98 15.59 -0.47 -11.17
N ASP A 99 14.83 0.26 -10.35
CA ASP A 99 14.12 -0.28 -9.19
C ASP A 99 13.14 -1.39 -9.60
N VAL A 100 12.37 -1.22 -10.69
CA VAL A 100 11.42 -2.24 -11.14
C VAL A 100 12.13 -3.47 -11.71
N GLN A 101 13.19 -3.29 -12.50
CA GLN A 101 13.96 -4.39 -13.09
C GLN A 101 14.68 -5.21 -12.01
N SER A 102 15.34 -4.54 -11.06
CA SER A 102 16.02 -5.19 -9.94
C SER A 102 15.02 -5.89 -8.99
N LEU A 103 13.85 -5.30 -8.75
CA LEU A 103 12.79 -5.95 -7.99
C LEU A 103 12.29 -7.22 -8.68
N GLN A 104 12.12 -7.19 -10.01
CA GLN A 104 11.71 -8.37 -10.77
C GLN A 104 12.74 -9.50 -10.65
N GLN A 105 14.03 -9.19 -10.79
CA GLN A 105 15.11 -10.17 -10.61
C GLN A 105 15.10 -10.77 -9.21
N LEU A 106 14.96 -9.93 -8.17
CA LEU A 106 14.88 -10.38 -6.79
C LEU A 106 13.74 -11.40 -6.58
N ILE A 107 12.53 -11.09 -7.06
CA ILE A 107 11.37 -11.97 -6.90
C ILE A 107 11.55 -13.28 -7.67
N ASN A 108 12.15 -13.23 -8.86
CA ASN A 108 12.47 -14.43 -9.64
C ASN A 108 13.49 -15.32 -8.93
N THR A 109 14.56 -14.74 -8.37
CA THR A 109 15.59 -15.47 -7.62
C THR A 109 15.02 -16.11 -6.36
N LEU A 110 14.09 -15.44 -5.67
CA LEU A 110 13.42 -15.98 -4.48
C LEU A 110 12.44 -17.12 -4.78
N LYS A 111 12.09 -17.37 -6.05
CA LYS A 111 11.18 -18.45 -6.50
C LYS A 111 9.91 -18.54 -5.65
N VAL A 112 9.27 -17.40 -5.42
CA VAL A 112 8.16 -17.27 -4.47
C VAL A 112 6.94 -18.06 -4.94
N SER A 113 6.37 -18.88 -4.06
CA SER A 113 5.17 -19.64 -4.40
C SER A 113 3.93 -18.73 -4.54
N PRO A 114 2.96 -19.11 -5.39
CA PRO A 114 1.72 -18.33 -5.59
C PRO A 114 0.97 -18.07 -4.29
N ARG A 115 0.94 -19.04 -3.38
CA ARG A 115 0.26 -18.94 -2.08
C ARG A 115 0.89 -17.86 -1.19
N VAL A 116 2.21 -17.71 -1.23
CA VAL A 116 2.90 -16.66 -0.47
C VAL A 116 2.65 -15.29 -1.10
N LEU A 117 2.69 -15.19 -2.44
CA LEU A 117 2.33 -13.96 -3.15
C LEU A 117 0.91 -13.49 -2.79
N GLU A 118 -0.06 -14.39 -2.82
CA GLU A 118 -1.45 -14.11 -2.45
C GLU A 118 -1.57 -13.61 -1.00
N LYS A 119 -0.88 -14.25 -0.06
CA LYS A 119 -0.88 -13.86 1.35
C LYS A 119 -0.40 -12.43 1.60
N HIS A 120 0.55 -11.95 0.79
CA HIS A 120 1.10 -10.59 0.87
C HIS A 120 0.45 -9.61 -0.10
N SER A 121 -0.59 -10.05 -0.82
CA SER A 121 -1.40 -9.19 -1.65
C SER A 121 -2.42 -8.38 -0.84
N PHE A 122 -2.87 -7.26 -1.39
CA PHE A 122 -3.95 -6.46 -0.85
C PHE A 122 -4.79 -5.86 -1.97
N TYR A 123 -6.10 -5.83 -1.75
CA TYR A 123 -7.06 -5.36 -2.73
C TYR A 123 -6.91 -3.87 -3.03
N PHE A 124 -7.25 -3.49 -4.25
CA PHE A 124 -7.37 -2.09 -4.66
C PHE A 124 -8.25 -1.27 -3.67
N GLN A 125 -9.42 -1.80 -3.32
CA GLN A 125 -10.37 -1.15 -2.40
C GLN A 125 -9.82 -0.95 -0.99
N TYR A 126 -8.88 -1.80 -0.55
CA TYR A 126 -8.19 -1.60 0.71
C TYR A 126 -7.35 -0.32 0.69
N THR A 127 -6.65 -0.05 -0.40
CA THR A 127 -5.83 1.17 -0.58
C THR A 127 -6.70 2.42 -0.59
N VAL A 128 -7.81 2.39 -1.33
CA VAL A 128 -8.79 3.50 -1.37
C VAL A 128 -9.31 3.80 0.04
N SER A 129 -9.77 2.78 0.75
CA SER A 129 -10.25 2.90 2.14
C SER A 129 -9.17 3.46 3.08
N MET A 130 -7.92 3.04 2.89
CA MET A 130 -6.78 3.52 3.67
C MET A 130 -6.49 4.99 3.43
N ILE A 131 -6.56 5.47 2.19
CA ILE A 131 -6.38 6.90 1.84
C ILE A 131 -7.46 7.74 2.51
N ILE A 132 -8.73 7.34 2.38
CA ILE A 132 -9.87 8.02 3.03
C ILE A 132 -9.63 8.09 4.54
N LYS A 133 -9.24 6.98 5.17
CA LYS A 133 -8.94 6.94 6.60
C LYS A 133 -7.81 7.91 6.99
N LEU A 134 -6.77 8.04 6.18
CA LEU A 134 -5.67 8.97 6.41
C LEU A 134 -6.11 10.43 6.28
N GLN A 135 -6.91 10.76 5.27
CA GLN A 135 -7.47 12.10 5.08
C GLN A 135 -8.37 12.49 6.26
N LEU A 136 -9.27 11.59 6.69
CA LEU A 136 -10.12 11.80 7.87
C LEU A 136 -9.29 11.97 9.15
N THR A 137 -8.25 11.15 9.33
CA THR A 137 -7.36 11.26 10.49
C THR A 137 -6.63 12.61 10.50
N LYS A 138 -6.14 13.06 9.33
CA LYS A 138 -5.51 14.38 9.20
C LYS A 138 -6.49 15.51 9.55
N SER A 139 -7.67 15.51 8.95
CA SER A 139 -8.71 16.50 9.25
C SER A 139 -9.08 16.54 10.74
N ARG A 140 -9.09 15.39 11.43
CA ARG A 140 -9.29 15.33 12.89
C ARG A 140 -8.11 15.90 13.66
N LEU A 141 -6.87 15.57 13.27
CA LEU A 141 -5.66 16.14 13.86
C LEU A 141 -5.63 17.67 13.74
N ASP A 142 -6.08 18.20 12.62
CA ASP A 142 -6.14 19.65 12.38
C ASP A 142 -7.06 20.34 13.41
N THR A 143 -8.04 19.64 13.99
CA THR A 143 -8.86 20.19 15.10
C THR A 143 -8.09 20.38 16.40
N PHE A 144 -6.94 19.71 16.56
CA PHE A 144 -6.06 19.80 17.73
C PHE A 144 -4.83 20.70 17.49
N ILE A 145 -4.80 21.47 16.40
CA ILE A 145 -3.62 22.25 16.00
C ILE A 145 -3.13 23.23 17.09
N ASN A 146 -4.04 23.76 17.90
CA ASN A 146 -3.75 24.70 18.98
C ASN A 146 -3.58 24.02 20.36
N MET A 147 -3.60 22.68 20.45
CA MET A 147 -3.49 21.99 21.73
C MET A 147 -2.04 21.98 22.22
N PRO A 148 -1.74 22.50 23.43
CA PRO A 148 -0.39 22.52 23.96
C PRO A 148 0.18 21.12 24.13
N SER A 149 1.46 20.93 23.80
CA SER A 149 2.14 19.64 23.97
C SER A 149 2.28 19.20 25.43
N THR A 150 2.15 20.14 26.37
CA THR A 150 2.10 19.88 27.81
C THR A 150 0.82 19.16 28.24
N VAL A 151 -0.29 19.36 27.52
CA VAL A 151 -1.58 18.70 27.79
C VAL A 151 -1.64 17.34 27.12
N CYS A 152 -1.21 17.25 25.86
CA CYS A 152 -1.32 16.03 25.08
C CYS A 152 -0.18 15.92 24.07
N SER A 153 0.55 14.80 24.12
CA SER A 153 1.61 14.54 23.15
C SER A 153 1.05 14.32 21.74
N LYS A 154 1.85 14.60 20.70
CA LYS A 154 1.50 14.29 19.30
C LYS A 154 1.09 12.82 19.10
N SER A 155 1.71 11.89 19.83
CA SER A 155 1.37 10.45 19.76
C SER A 155 -0.04 10.18 20.29
N MET A 156 -0.42 10.81 21.40
CA MET A 156 -1.76 10.70 21.98
C MET A 156 -2.80 11.35 21.06
N LEU A 157 -2.54 12.54 20.53
CA LEU A 157 -3.40 13.21 19.54
C LEU A 157 -3.63 12.31 18.31
N ASN A 158 -2.59 11.65 17.82
CA ASN A 158 -2.71 10.68 16.74
C ASN A 158 -3.60 9.49 17.10
N LYS A 159 -3.51 8.96 18.33
CA LYS A 159 -4.39 7.87 18.79
C LYS A 159 -5.85 8.33 18.87
N ILE A 160 -6.09 9.52 19.41
CA ILE A 160 -7.42 10.16 19.51
C ILE A 160 -8.02 10.39 18.12
N ALA A 161 -7.29 10.99 17.19
CA ALA A 161 -7.76 11.21 15.83
C ALA A 161 -8.07 9.89 15.09
N ARG A 162 -7.25 8.85 15.32
CA ARG A 162 -7.45 7.52 14.72
C ARG A 162 -8.62 6.74 15.31
N SER A 163 -9.07 7.05 16.54
CA SER A 163 -10.28 6.48 17.12
C SER A 163 -11.57 7.13 16.61
N GLY A 164 -11.45 8.22 15.85
CA GLY A 164 -12.60 8.95 15.29
C GLY A 164 -12.97 10.22 16.07
N LEU A 165 -12.26 10.52 17.15
CA LEU A 165 -12.50 11.70 17.98
C LEU A 165 -11.89 12.95 17.35
N ARG A 166 -12.57 14.09 17.56
CA ARG A 166 -12.16 15.45 17.15
C ARG A 166 -12.52 16.43 18.26
N LEU A 167 -11.87 17.58 18.33
CA LEU A 167 -12.05 18.54 19.43
C LEU A 167 -13.50 19.05 19.56
N LYS A 168 -14.23 19.17 18.43
CA LYS A 168 -15.68 19.51 18.43
C LYS A 168 -16.57 18.46 19.13
N ASN A 169 -16.11 17.20 19.21
CA ASN A 169 -16.82 16.12 19.93
C ASN A 169 -16.39 16.05 21.41
N ALA A 170 -15.43 16.88 21.83
CA ALA A 170 -14.92 16.96 23.20
C ALA A 170 -15.53 18.11 24.02
N ASN A 171 -16.57 18.78 23.49
CA ASN A 171 -17.53 19.49 24.33
C ASN A 171 -18.26 18.43 25.16
N TYR A 172 -17.72 18.22 26.36
CA TYR A 172 -18.17 17.28 27.36
C TYR A 172 -19.67 17.49 27.66
N SER A 173 -20.51 16.55 27.26
CA SER A 173 -21.86 16.36 27.81
C SER A 173 -21.84 15.07 28.63
N PRO A 174 -22.20 15.07 29.93
CA PRO A 174 -21.94 13.93 30.82
C PRO A 174 -22.72 12.65 30.50
N ASN A 175 -23.67 12.68 29.56
CA ASN A 175 -24.62 11.59 29.34
C ASN A 175 -24.72 11.23 27.85
N SER A 176 -23.83 10.38 27.34
CA SER A 176 -24.14 9.49 26.20
C SER A 176 -23.04 8.44 25.99
N LEU A 177 -22.84 7.55 26.97
CA LEU A 177 -22.23 6.26 26.68
C LEU A 177 -23.27 5.37 25.97
N THR A 178 -23.34 5.47 24.64
CA THR A 178 -23.83 4.34 23.84
C THR A 178 -22.63 3.73 23.14
N GLY A 179 -22.25 2.55 23.61
CA GLY A 179 -21.12 1.78 23.11
C GLY A 179 -21.33 1.43 21.64
N ASN A 180 -20.37 1.79 20.80
CA ASN A 180 -20.28 1.24 19.46
C ASN A 180 -19.44 -0.06 19.56
N PRO A 181 -19.94 -1.21 19.08
CA PRO A 181 -19.35 -2.51 19.38
C PRO A 181 -17.99 -2.66 18.70
N GLY A 182 -17.11 -3.39 19.38
CA GLY A 182 -15.71 -3.55 19.02
C GLY A 182 -15.47 -3.94 17.56
N TYR A 183 -14.55 -3.23 16.92
CA TYR A 183 -13.98 -3.63 15.64
C TYR A 183 -13.13 -4.90 15.83
N LYS A 184 -13.78 -6.07 15.71
CA LYS A 184 -13.08 -7.33 15.47
C LYS A 184 -12.32 -7.22 14.15
N ARG A 185 -11.00 -7.48 14.17
CA ARG A 185 -10.21 -7.75 12.96
C ARG A 185 -10.81 -8.97 12.25
N ARG A 186 -11.71 -8.77 11.30
CA ARG A 186 -12.15 -9.85 10.42
C ARG A 186 -11.08 -10.05 9.34
N ARG A 187 -10.38 -11.17 9.42
CA ARG A 187 -9.75 -11.79 8.26
C ARG A 187 -10.90 -12.34 7.40
N TYR A 188 -11.11 -11.77 6.23
CA TYR A 188 -11.99 -12.36 5.23
C TYR A 188 -11.12 -13.19 4.29
N PHE A 189 -11.05 -14.48 4.56
CA PHE A 189 -10.84 -15.49 3.52
C PHE A 189 -12.23 -15.83 2.99
N THR A 190 -12.45 -15.74 1.68
CA THR A 190 -13.37 -16.59 0.92
C THR A 190 -13.20 -16.32 -0.58
N THR A 191 -12.66 -17.33 -1.26
CA THR A 191 -13.18 -17.92 -2.51
C THR A 191 -13.47 -17.00 -3.71
N GLN A 192 -12.43 -16.49 -4.38
CA GLN A 192 -12.46 -16.24 -5.84
C GLN A 192 -11.06 -15.93 -6.42
N PHE A 193 -10.13 -16.88 -6.36
CA PHE A 193 -8.84 -16.74 -7.08
C PHE A 193 -8.42 -18.06 -7.74
N TYR A 194 -9.32 -18.61 -8.56
CA TYR A 194 -8.90 -19.40 -9.72
C TYR A 194 -9.00 -18.48 -10.93
N CYS A 195 -7.84 -18.16 -11.52
CA CYS A 195 -7.58 -17.36 -12.72
C CYS A 195 -6.88 -16.02 -12.43
N TYR A 196 -5.55 -16.05 -12.31
CA TYR A 196 -4.65 -15.14 -13.06
C TYR A 196 -3.17 -15.54 -12.83
N PHE A 197 -2.82 -16.79 -13.15
CA PHE A 197 -1.41 -17.26 -13.12
C PHE A 197 -0.87 -17.64 -14.52
N ARG A 198 -1.59 -17.30 -15.59
CA ARG A 198 -1.23 -17.71 -16.96
C ARG A 198 -0.27 -16.76 -17.69
N LEU A 199 0.26 -15.71 -17.05
CA LEU A 199 1.11 -14.71 -17.72
C LEU A 199 2.56 -14.66 -17.23
N LEU A 200 2.97 -15.53 -16.30
CA LEU A 200 4.37 -15.59 -15.85
C LEU A 200 5.16 -16.80 -16.41
N ASN A 201 4.54 -17.65 -17.25
CA ASN A 201 5.18 -18.86 -17.80
C ASN A 201 5.23 -18.95 -19.33
N ASN A 202 4.86 -17.90 -20.07
CA ASN A 202 5.06 -17.89 -21.52
C ASN A 202 6.14 -16.86 -21.88
N ASN A 203 7.39 -17.31 -21.83
CA ASN A 203 8.47 -16.93 -22.75
C ASN A 203 9.48 -18.09 -22.71
N GLY A 204 9.11 -19.18 -23.39
CA GLY A 204 10.07 -20.13 -23.92
C GLY A 204 10.31 -19.74 -25.38
N PHE A 205 11.59 -19.47 -25.68
CA PHE A 205 12.16 -19.05 -26.97
C PHE A 205 11.80 -17.64 -27.44
#